data_AF-A0A2D9MH23-F1
#
_entry.id   AF-A0A2D9MH23-F1
#
_cell.length_a   1.000
_cell.length_b   1.000
_cell.length_c   1.000
_cell.angle_alpha   90.00
_cell.angle_beta   90.00
_cell.angle_gamma   90.00
#
_symmetry.space_group_name_H-M   'P 1'
#
loop_
_entity.id
_entity.type
_entity.pdbx_description
1 polymer ?
#
loop_
_entity_poly.entity_id
_entity_poly.type
_entity_poly.pdbx_seq_one_letter_code
_entity_poly.pdbx_strand_id
1 'polypeptide(L)'
;TPRGIFELKYFFSSHVSTSDGGECSSTAIRAIIKRIISEENSRKPLSDNKITQALEEKGINVARRTIAKYRESLSIPPSNERKRLS
;
A
#
# COMPACT_ATOMS: atom_id res chain seq x y z
N THR A 1 2.86 -2.84 29.38
CA THR A 1 2.92 -2.76 27.90
C THR A 1 4.03 -1.80 27.50
N PRO A 2 5.12 -2.20 26.82
CA PRO A 2 6.24 -1.30 26.56
C PRO A 2 5.88 -0.40 25.37
N ARG A 3 5.43 0.83 25.68
CA ARG A 3 5.19 1.86 24.67
C ARG A 3 6.52 2.56 24.38
N GLY A 4 7.16 2.17 23.29
CA GLY A 4 8.37 2.83 22.79
C GLY A 4 8.11 4.30 22.49
N ILE A 5 9.05 5.16 22.86
CA ILE A 5 9.02 6.59 22.62
C ILE A 5 9.57 6.81 21.21
N PHE A 6 8.73 7.24 20.27
CA PHE A 6 9.15 7.55 18.90
C PHE A 6 9.35 9.05 18.75
N GLU A 7 10.49 9.47 18.20
CA GLU A 7 10.81 10.88 17.95
C GLU A 7 9.82 11.52 16.98
N LEU A 8 9.41 12.76 17.28
CA LEU A 8 8.41 13.52 16.52
C LEU A 8 8.74 13.63 15.01
N LYS A 9 10.03 13.56 14.67
CA LYS A 9 10.55 13.58 13.28
C LYS A 9 10.05 12.40 12.44
N TYR A 10 9.65 11.29 13.06
CA TYR A 10 9.09 10.13 12.38
C TYR A 10 7.70 10.42 11.78
N PHE A 11 6.97 11.39 12.32
CA PHE A 11 5.64 11.79 11.85
C PHE A 11 5.69 12.75 10.65
N PHE A 12 6.78 13.51 10.46
CA PHE A 12 6.86 14.57 9.44
C PHE A 12 7.59 14.19 8.14
N SER A 13 7.87 12.90 7.92
CA SER A 13 8.55 12.46 6.70
C SER A 13 7.55 12.16 5.59
N SER A 14 7.33 13.15 4.71
CA SER A 14 6.68 13.07 3.39
C SER A 14 5.18 12.73 3.37
N HIS A 15 4.35 13.77 3.57
CA HIS A 15 2.89 13.74 3.54
C HIS A 15 2.31 13.27 2.18
N VAL A 16 1.61 12.13 2.19
CA VAL A 16 0.56 11.81 1.21
C VAL A 16 -0.76 12.22 1.85
N SER A 17 -1.30 13.37 1.42
CA SER A 17 -2.54 13.94 1.94
C SER A 17 -3.72 13.03 1.60
N THR A 18 -4.36 12.48 2.64
CA THR A 18 -5.59 11.69 2.53
C THR A 18 -6.77 12.55 2.98
N SER A 19 -7.90 12.47 2.27
CA SER A 19 -9.08 13.36 2.41
C SER A 19 -9.78 13.31 3.78
N ASP A 20 -9.46 12.31 4.61
CA ASP A 20 -10.10 12.09 5.91
C ASP A 20 -9.29 12.62 7.12
N GLY A 21 -8.23 13.40 6.89
CA GLY A 21 -7.47 14.03 7.98
C GLY A 21 -6.61 13.07 8.84
N GLY A 22 -6.51 11.79 8.46
CA GLY A 22 -5.55 10.84 9.03
C GLY A 22 -4.24 10.85 8.24
N GLU A 23 -3.12 11.17 8.89
CA GLU A 23 -1.77 10.97 8.34
C GLU A 23 -1.51 9.47 8.15
N CYS A 24 -1.95 8.90 7.02
CA CYS A 24 -1.57 7.55 6.67
C CYS A 24 -0.09 7.52 6.31
N SER A 25 0.74 7.08 7.25
CA SER A 25 2.18 6.95 7.05
C SER A 25 2.49 6.06 5.85
N SER A 26 3.52 6.40 5.08
CA SER A 26 3.99 5.59 3.95
C SER A 26 4.27 4.13 4.30
N THR A 27 4.66 3.86 5.55
CA THR A 27 4.83 2.53 6.13
C THR A 27 3.50 1.77 6.26
N ALA A 28 2.44 2.44 6.68
CA ALA A 28 1.10 1.86 6.79
C ALA A 28 0.54 1.49 5.40
N ILE A 29 0.69 2.38 4.41
CA ILE A 29 0.24 2.11 3.03
C ILE A 29 0.97 0.88 2.46
N ARG A 30 2.30 0.78 2.66
CA ARG A 30 3.07 -0.41 2.24
C ARG A 30 2.59 -1.69 2.91
N ALA A 31 2.30 -1.65 4.22
CA ALA A 31 1.78 -2.80 4.95
C ALA A 31 0.40 -3.23 4.42
N ILE A 32 -0.49 -2.28 4.13
CA ILE A 32 -1.81 -2.55 3.54
C ILE A 32 -1.67 -3.16 2.14
N ILE A 33 -0.83 -2.58 1.27
CA ILE A 33 -0.56 -3.13 -0.07
C ILE A 33 -0.05 -4.57 0.04
N LYS A 34 0.92 -4.82 0.93
CA LYS A 34 1.46 -6.17 1.15
C LYS A 34 0.36 -7.14 1.59
N ARG A 35 -0.52 -6.72 2.50
CA ARG A 35 -1.64 -7.52 2.98
C ARG A 35 -2.63 -7.86 1.87
N ILE A 36 -3.06 -6.85 1.10
CA ILE A 36 -3.98 -7.02 -0.03
C ILE A 36 -3.39 -8.00 -1.04
N ILE A 37 -2.09 -7.88 -1.34
CA ILE A 37 -1.41 -8.78 -2.26
C ILE A 37 -1.26 -10.20 -1.66
N SER A 38 -1.01 -10.35 -0.37
CA SER A 38 -0.92 -11.68 0.26
C SER A 38 -2.26 -12.41 0.34
N GLU A 39 -3.37 -11.67 0.46
CA GLU A 39 -4.73 -12.23 0.46
C GLU A 39 -5.30 -12.39 -0.96
N GLU A 40 -4.55 -11.97 -2.00
CA GLU A 40 -5.04 -12.02 -3.38
C GLU A 40 -5.11 -13.45 -3.93
N ASN A 41 -6.02 -13.65 -4.87
CA ASN A 41 -6.11 -14.92 -5.58
C ASN A 41 -5.00 -14.99 -6.65
N SER A 42 -4.05 -15.92 -6.49
CA SER A 42 -2.93 -16.11 -7.43
C SER A 42 -3.36 -16.46 -8.86
N ARG A 43 -4.59 -16.93 -9.08
CA ARG A 43 -5.15 -17.16 -10.43
C ARG A 43 -5.61 -15.87 -11.11
N LYS A 44 -5.94 -14.84 -10.33
CA LYS A 44 -6.39 -13.53 -10.81
C LYS A 44 -5.73 -12.44 -9.96
N PRO A 45 -4.41 -12.21 -10.13
CA PRO A 45 -3.69 -11.21 -9.35
C PRO A 45 -4.34 -9.84 -9.53
N LEU A 46 -4.37 -9.07 -8.44
CA LEU A 46 -4.94 -7.74 -8.44
C LEU A 46 -4.00 -6.79 -9.18
N SER A 47 -4.56 -6.07 -10.15
CA SER A 47 -3.85 -4.99 -10.83
C SER A 47 -3.68 -3.81 -9.88
N ASP A 48 -2.68 -2.97 -10.15
CA ASP A 48 -2.43 -1.77 -9.33
C ASP A 48 -3.69 -0.87 -9.23
N ASN A 49 -4.55 -0.85 -10.26
CA ASN A 49 -5.83 -0.12 -10.25
C ASN A 49 -6.87 -0.73 -9.29
N LYS A 50 -6.88 -2.05 -9.11
CA LYS A 50 -7.78 -2.65 -8.12
C LYS A 50 -7.30 -2.36 -6.70
N ILE A 51 -5.98 -2.27 -6.52
CA ILE A 51 -5.39 -1.92 -5.22
C ILE A 51 -5.68 -0.43 -4.91
N THR A 52 -5.63 0.48 -5.90
CA THR A 52 -6.05 1.88 -5.68
C THR A 52 -7.52 1.95 -5.25
N GLN A 53 -8.42 1.27 -5.96
CA GLN A 53 -9.85 1.26 -5.61
C GLN A 53 -10.10 0.70 -4.19
N ALA A 54 -9.43 -0.40 -3.82
CA ALA A 54 -9.55 -0.98 -2.48
C ALA A 54 -9.00 -0.07 -1.37
N LEU A 55 -8.07 0.82 -1.69
CA LEU A 55 -7.56 1.85 -0.79
C LEU A 55 -8.51 3.06 -0.73
N GLU A 56 -9.06 3.48 -1.88
CA GLU A 56 -10.06 4.55 -1.98
C GLU A 56 -11.32 4.22 -1.17
N GLU A 57 -11.80 2.98 -1.21
CA GLU A 57 -12.91 2.49 -0.37
C GLU A 57 -12.63 2.62 1.14
N LYS A 58 -11.36 2.61 1.54
CA LYS A 58 -10.92 2.81 2.93
C LYS A 58 -10.66 4.28 3.25
N GLY A 59 -11.01 5.19 2.34
CA GLY A 59 -10.75 6.63 2.43
C GLY A 59 -9.32 7.02 2.06
N ILE A 60 -8.46 6.08 1.65
CA ILE A 60 -7.04 6.32 1.35
C ILE A 60 -6.87 6.58 -0.15
N ASN A 61 -6.78 7.85 -0.53
CA ASN A 61 -6.58 8.23 -1.92
C ASN A 61 -5.10 8.13 -2.30
N VAL A 62 -4.72 7.10 -3.07
CA VAL A 62 -3.33 6.86 -3.49
C VAL A 62 -3.27 6.68 -4.99
N ALA A 63 -2.41 7.46 -5.65
CA ALA A 63 -2.19 7.31 -7.07
C ALA A 63 -1.57 5.94 -7.43
N ARG A 64 -1.99 5.38 -8.57
CA ARG A 64 -1.46 4.11 -9.11
C ARG A 64 0.08 4.06 -9.16
N ARG A 65 0.72 5.19 -9.53
CA ARG A 65 2.18 5.31 -9.61
C ARG A 65 2.85 5.13 -8.24
N THR A 66 2.22 5.61 -7.17
CA THR A 66 2.69 5.45 -5.79
C THR A 66 2.61 3.99 -5.34
N ILE A 67 1.54 3.28 -5.73
CA ILE A 67 1.41 1.84 -5.48
C ILE A 67 2.50 1.06 -6.20
N ALA A 68 2.74 1.36 -7.49
CA ALA A 68 3.81 0.72 -8.25
C ALA A 68 5.18 0.90 -7.57
N LYS A 69 5.52 2.12 -7.16
CA LYS A 69 6.77 2.43 -6.43
C LYS A 69 6.86 1.67 -5.11
N TYR A 70 5.78 1.57 -4.35
CA TYR A 70 5.76 0.82 -3.09
C TYR A 70 5.83 -0.69 -3.30
N ARG A 71 5.21 -1.20 -4.35
CA ARG A 71 5.28 -2.61 -4.75
C ARG A 71 6.71 -3.00 -5.13
N GLU A 72 7.39 -2.17 -5.92
CA GLU A 72 8.81 -2.32 -6.27
C GLU A 72 9.70 -2.30 -5.03
N SER A 73 9.44 -1.37 -4.10
CA SER A 73 10.17 -1.28 -2.82
C SER A 73 9.99 -2.52 -1.93
N LEU A 74 8.92 -3.28 -2.14
CA LEU A 74 8.62 -4.54 -1.45
C LEU A 74 9.09 -5.78 -2.24
N SER A 75 9.78 -5.59 -3.37
CA SER A 75 10.24 -6.65 -4.28
C SER A 75 9.10 -7.53 -4.80
N ILE A 76 7.89 -6.99 -4.91
CA ILE A 76 6.73 -7.72 -5.43
C ILE A 76 6.64 -7.47 -6.95
N PRO A 77 6.54 -8.51 -7.80
CA PRO A 77 6.45 -8.34 -9.24
C PRO A 77 5.08 -7.80 -9.70
N PRO A 78 4.96 -7.24 -10.92
CA PRO A 78 3.71 -6.69 -11.43
C PRO A 78 2.64 -7.77 -11.57
N SER A 79 1.37 -7.36 -11.62
CA SER A 79 0.23 -8.29 -11.74
C SER A 79 0.34 -9.21 -12.97
N ASN A 80 1.01 -8.77 -14.04
CA ASN A 80 1.23 -9.60 -15.22
C ASN A 80 2.14 -10.81 -14.95
N GLU A 81 3.15 -10.64 -14.12
CA GLU A 81 4.13 -11.68 -13.80
C GLU A 81 3.65 -12.57 -12.63
N ARG A 82 2.78 -12.03 -11.78
CA ARG A 82 2.06 -12.80 -10.74
C ARG A 82 0.97 -13.72 -11.29
N LYS A 83 0.57 -13.56 -12.55
CA LYS A 83 -0.47 -14.38 -13.17
C LYS A 83 0.13 -15.75 -13.49
N ARG A 84 -0.11 -16.75 -12.63
CA ARG A 84 0.15 -18.14 -12.98
C ARG A 84 -0.79 -18.54 -14.13
N LEU A 85 -0.25 -18.63 -15.35
CA LEU A 85 -0.86 -19.41 -16.41
C LEU A 85 -0.80 -20.87 -15.96
N SER A 86 -1.91 -21.38 -15.48
CA SER A 86 -2.17 -22.81 -15.34
C SER A 86 -3.41 -23.15 -16.14
#